data_AF-F3FE24-F1
#
_entry.id   AF-F3FE24-F1
#
_cell.length_a   1.000
_cell.length_b   1.000
_cell.length_c   1.000
_cell.angle_alpha   90.00
_cell.angle_beta   90.00
_cell.angle_gamma   90.00
#
_symmetry.space_group_name_H-M   'P 1'
#
loop_
_entity.id
_entity.type
_entity.pdbx_description
1 polymer ?
#
loop_
_entity_poly.entity_id
_entity_poly.type
_entity_poly.pdbx_seq_one_letter_code
_entity_poly.pdbx_strand_id
1 'polypeptide(L)' 'MSTPKLNDLQAFLQVARDQSFTKAATKLGVTPSALSHTLRGLEERMGLRLLARTTRNVAPTEAGERLMRSIG' A
#
# COMPACT_ATOMS: atom_id res chain seq x y z
N MET A 1 18.17 -4.49 -10.39
CA MET A 1 16.94 -4.12 -11.13
C MET A 1 15.75 -4.65 -10.36
N SER A 2 15.08 -3.83 -9.55
CA SER A 2 13.92 -4.30 -8.78
C SER A 2 12.68 -3.91 -9.54
N THR A 3 12.12 -4.76 -10.38
CA THR A 3 10.76 -4.57 -10.91
C THR A 3 9.83 -4.41 -9.69
N PRO A 4 8.99 -3.36 -9.57
CA PRO A 4 7.98 -3.34 -8.51
C PRO A 4 7.19 -4.62 -8.69
N LYS A 5 7.24 -5.50 -7.68
CA LYS A 5 6.57 -6.79 -7.80
C LYS A 5 5.10 -6.45 -7.89
N LEU A 6 4.34 -7.11 -8.76
CA LEU A 6 2.89 -6.92 -8.88
C LEU A 6 2.20 -6.93 -7.50
N ASN A 7 2.78 -7.68 -6.56
CA ASN A 7 2.45 -7.75 -5.15
C ASN A 7 2.47 -6.41 -4.40
N ASP A 8 3.31 -5.43 -4.77
CA ASP A 8 3.45 -4.14 -4.08
C ASP A 8 2.22 -3.24 -4.38
N LEU A 9 1.79 -3.23 -5.64
CA LEU A 9 0.58 -2.52 -6.08
C LEU A 9 -0.69 -3.20 -5.56
N GLN A 10 -0.72 -4.54 -5.58
CA GLN A 10 -1.81 -5.30 -4.97
C GLN A 10 -1.89 -5.06 -3.46
N ALA A 11 -0.74 -5.05 -2.78
CA ALA A 11 -0.63 -4.71 -1.37
C ALA A 11 -1.20 -3.32 -1.07
N PHE A 12 -0.83 -2.34 -1.90
CA PHE A 12 -1.34 -0.98 -1.78
C PHE A 12 -2.86 -0.93 -1.95
N LEU A 13 -3.39 -1.50 -3.02
CA LEU A 13 -4.83 -1.58 -3.29
C LEU A 13 -5.58 -2.24 -2.14
N GLN A 14 -5.04 -3.32 -1.58
CA GLN A 14 -5.69 -4.05 -0.49
C GLN A 14 -5.70 -3.22 0.80
N VAL A 15 -4.59 -2.57 1.15
CA VAL A 15 -4.51 -1.68 2.31
C VAL A 15 -5.42 -0.47 2.15
N ALA A 16 -5.48 0.11 0.96
CA ALA A 16 -6.34 1.26 0.69
C ALA A 16 -7.84 0.89 0.73
N ARG A 17 -8.21 -0.33 0.28
CA ARG A 17 -9.58 -0.85 0.39
C ARG A 17 -9.97 -1.21 1.82
N ASP A 18 -9.10 -1.91 2.55
CA ASP A 18 -9.40 -2.36 3.91
C ASP A 18 -9.17 -1.29 4.98
N GLN A 19 -8.53 -0.16 4.61
CA GLN A 19 -8.12 0.93 5.50
C GLN A 19 -7.33 0.46 6.74
N SER A 20 -6.69 -0.71 6.63
CA SER A 20 -6.04 -1.40 7.74
C SER A 20 -4.91 -2.28 7.25
N PHE A 21 -3.69 -2.04 7.75
CA PHE A 21 -2.53 -2.89 7.46
C PHE A 21 -2.74 -4.31 7.96
N THR A 22 -3.34 -4.51 9.14
CA THR A 22 -3.54 -5.85 9.71
C THR A 22 -4.48 -6.67 8.84
N LYS A 23 -5.66 -6.13 8.48
CA LYS A 23 -6.63 -6.84 7.62
C LYS A 23 -6.06 -7.18 6.25
N ALA A 24 -5.39 -6.21 5.63
CA ALA A 24 -4.77 -6.42 4.32
C ALA A 24 -3.63 -7.45 4.37
N ALA A 25 -2.81 -7.41 5.43
CA ALA A 25 -1.73 -8.38 5.64
C ALA A 25 -2.28 -9.80 5.80
N THR A 26 -3.36 -9.98 6.58
CA THR A 26 -4.04 -11.26 6.72
C THR A 26 -4.57 -11.77 5.38
N LYS A 27 -5.20 -10.92 4.57
CA LYS A 27 -5.71 -11.32 3.24
C LYS A 27 -4.61 -11.68 2.24
N LEU A 28 -3.47 -11.02 2.33
CA LEU A 28 -2.31 -11.26 1.46
C LEU A 28 -1.40 -12.38 1.98
N GLY A 29 -1.68 -12.94 3.17
CA GLY A 29 -0.85 -13.97 3.80
C GLY A 29 0.55 -13.48 4.20
N VAL A 30 0.70 -12.19 4.47
CA VAL A 30 1.97 -11.56 4.87
C VAL A 30 1.88 -10.96 6.27
N THR A 31 3.02 -10.58 6.84
CA THR A 31 3.02 -9.85 8.11
C THR A 31 2.76 -8.35 7.90
N PRO A 32 2.10 -7.65 8.84
CA PRO A 32 1.91 -6.20 8.75
C PRO A 32 3.23 -5.41 8.61
N SER A 33 4.30 -5.90 9.25
CA SER A 33 5.63 -5.32 9.15
C SER A 33 6.22 -5.43 7.75
N ALA A 34 6.11 -6.61 7.12
CA ALA A 34 6.55 -6.81 5.74
C ALA A 34 5.73 -5.92 4.79
N LEU A 35 4.41 -5.88 4.96
CA LEU A 35 3.51 -5.05 4.17
C LEU A 35 3.85 -3.55 4.25
N SER A 36 4.13 -3.06 5.46
CA SER A 36 4.56 -1.67 5.69
C SER A 36 5.89 -1.34 5.01
N HIS A 37 6.84 -2.29 5.04
CA HIS A 37 8.14 -2.14 4.39
C HIS A 37 8.02 -2.14 2.86
N THR A 38 7.23 -3.06 2.30
CA THR A 38 6.91 -3.12 0.87
C THR A 38 6.28 -1.82 0.38
N LEU A 39 5.28 -1.31 1.11
CA LEU A 39 4.62 -0.06 0.74
C LEU A 39 5.54 1.14 0.87
N ARG A 40 6.41 1.16 1.89
CA ARG A 40 7.43 2.20 2.01
C ARG A 40 8.38 2.20 0.81
N GLY A 41 8.84 1.01 0.40
CA GLY A 41 9.66 0.89 -0.80
C GLY A 41 8.93 1.35 -2.07
N LEU A 42 7.63 1.07 -2.20
CA LEU A 42 6.82 1.56 -3.31
C LEU A 42 6.71 3.09 -3.31
N GLU A 43 6.41 3.68 -2.15
CA GLU A 43 6.32 5.13 -1.96
C GLU A 43 7.66 5.83 -2.26
N GLU A 44 8.77 5.28 -1.77
CA GLU A 44 10.12 5.79 -2.02
C GLU A 44 10.49 5.73 -3.51
N ARG A 45 10.07 4.68 -4.20
CA ARG A 45 10.34 4.50 -5.64
C ARG A 45 9.49 5.38 -6.53
N MET A 46 8.24 5.64 -6.13
CA MET A 46 7.38 6.59 -6.84
C MET A 46 7.68 8.05 -6.45
N GLY A 47 8.38 8.29 -5.35
CA GLY A 47 8.57 9.63 -4.79
C GLY A 47 7.25 10.26 -4.31
N LEU A 48 6.23 9.44 -4.05
CA LEU A 48 4.87 9.86 -3.71
C LEU A 48 4.41 9.14 -2.46
N ARG A 49 3.74 9.87 -1.56
CA ARG A 49 3.00 9.27 -0.45
C ARG A 49 1.68 8.77 -0.97
N LEU A 50 1.45 7.46 -0.92
CA LEU A 50 0.21 6.82 -1.36
C LEU A 50 -0.75 6.59 -0.20
N LEU A 51 -0.23 6.45 1.02
CA LEU A 51 -1.03 6.25 2.23
C LEU A 51 -0.73 7.33 3.27
N ALA A 52 -1.78 7.96 3.79
CA ALA A 52 -1.71 8.76 4.99
C ALA A 52 -1.58 7.82 6.19
N ARG A 53 -0.34 7.63 6.66
CA ARG A 53 -0.06 6.82 7.86
C ARG A 53 -0.42 7.62 9.10
N THR A 54 -1.59 7.36 9.67
CA THR A 54 -1.81 7.63 11.10
C THR A 54 -1.76 6.30 11.84
N THR A 55 -1.17 6.27 13.04
CA THR A 55 -0.97 5.04 13.84
C THR A 55 -2.27 4.32 14.18
N ARG A 56 -3.42 5.00 14.01
CA ARG A 56 -4.76 4.47 14.31
C ARG A 56 -5.67 4.34 13.08
N ASN A 57 -5.32 5.00 11.98
CA ASN A 57 -6.15 5.02 10.77
C ASN A 57 -5.29 5.11 9.52
N VAL A 58 -5.60 4.27 8.53
CA VAL A 58 -4.97 4.33 7.21
C VAL A 58 -5.99 4.84 6.22
N ALA A 59 -5.60 5.83 5.44
CA ALA A 59 -6.37 6.31 4.31
C ALA A 59 -5.45 6.47 3.10
N PRO A 60 -5.92 6.15 1.88
CA PRO A 60 -5.22 6.54 0.67
C PRO A 60 -5.14 8.07 0.58
N THR A 61 -4.00 8.58 0.15
CA THR A 61 -3.86 10.00 -0.21
C THR A 61 -4.51 10.27 -1.57
N GLU A 62 -4.57 11.52 -1.98
CA GLU A 62 -5.03 11.88 -3.33
C GLU A 62 -4.23 11.17 -4.44
N ALA A 63 -2.92 11.03 -4.26
CA ALA A 63 -2.05 10.26 -5.14
C ALA A 63 -2.38 8.76 -5.10
N GLY A 64 -2.63 8.22 -3.91
CA GLY A 64 -3.08 6.84 -3.71
C GLY A 64 -4.41 6.56 -4.41
N GLU A 65 -5.39 7.44 -4.27
CA GLU A 65 -6.68 7.29 -4.96
C GLU A 65 -6.55 7.39 -6.48
N ARG A 66 -5.74 8.32 -6.99
CA ARG A 66 -5.46 8.39 -8.44
C ARG A 66 -4.85 7.09 -8.93
N LEU A 67 -3.91 6.52 -8.17
CA LEU A 67 -3.29 5.24 -8.51
C LEU A 67 -4.32 4.10 -8.50
N MET A 68 -5.19 4.04 -7.49
CA MET A 68 -6.29 3.06 -7.45
C MET A 68 -7.23 3.17 -8.66
N ARG A 69 -7.57 4.40 -9.06
CA ARG A 69 -8.41 4.66 -10.24
C ARG A 69 -7.71 4.36 -11.57
N SER A 70 -6.38 4.41 -11.61
CA SER A 70 -5.58 4.11 -12.81
C SER A 70 -5.33 2.61 -12.98
N ILE A 71 -5.33 1.85 -11.88
CA ILE A 71 -5.07 0.40 -11.87
C ILE A 71 -6.37 -0.43 -11.88
N GLY A 72 -7.50 0.16 -11.49
CA GLY A 72 -8.84 -0.45 -11.54
C GLY A 72 -9.52 -0.23 -12.87
#